data_AF-A0A9P6G4J4-F1
#
_entry.id   AF-A0A9P6G4J4-F1
#
_cell.length_a   1.000
_cell.length_b   1.000
_cell.length_c   1.000
_cell.angle_alpha   90.00
_cell.angle_beta   90.00
_cell.angle_gamma   90.00
#
_symmetry.space_group_name_H-M   'P 1'
#
loop_
_entity.id
_entity.type
_entity.pdbx_description
1 polymer ?
#
loop_
_entity_poly.entity_id
_entity_poly.type
_entity_poly.pdbx_seq_one_letter_code
_entity_poly.pdbx_strand_id
1 'polypeptide(L)'
;MGRAAKSNDEYRAYLSTIMPLYSNFTVAVLQEIHDAETHTCIIHASSKAETEIGQYGNEYALILTFTEDGKQVTRFEEFVDSAYSERFVAALAKATSSQ
;
A
#
# COMPACT_ATOMS: atom_id res chain seq x y z
N MET A 1 2.17 -4.06 11.28
CA MET A 1 0.76 -3.83 11.66
C MET A 1 -0.08 -5.11 11.84
N GLY A 2 0.42 -6.32 11.53
CA GLY A 2 -0.25 -7.59 11.90
C GLY A 2 -1.68 -7.78 11.36
N ARG A 3 -2.02 -7.13 10.24
CA ARG A 3 -3.37 -7.19 9.65
C ARG A 3 -3.62 -8.56 9.03
N ALA A 4 -4.84 -9.07 9.15
CA ALA A 4 -5.26 -10.28 8.44
C ALA A 4 -5.20 -10.07 6.93
N ALA A 5 -4.89 -11.14 6.20
CA ALA A 5 -4.93 -11.14 4.74
C ALA A 5 -6.33 -10.79 4.23
N LYS A 6 -6.39 -10.12 3.08
CA LYS A 6 -7.63 -9.74 2.41
C LYS A 6 -7.74 -10.48 1.08
N SER A 7 -8.92 -10.99 0.78
CA SER A 7 -9.30 -11.36 -0.59
C SER A 7 -9.39 -10.12 -1.49
N ASN A 8 -9.49 -10.34 -2.80
CA ASN A 8 -9.62 -9.25 -3.77
C ASN A 8 -10.85 -8.37 -3.50
N ASP A 9 -11.98 -8.96 -3.10
CA ASP A 9 -13.21 -8.22 -2.82
C ASP A 9 -13.08 -7.39 -1.53
N GLU A 10 -12.49 -7.95 -0.49
CA GLU A 10 -12.22 -7.23 0.76
C GLU A 10 -11.21 -6.11 0.57
N TYR A 11 -10.18 -6.32 -0.25
CA TYR A 11 -9.17 -5.31 -0.56
C TYR A 11 -9.77 -4.19 -1.42
N ARG A 12 -10.60 -4.54 -2.41
CA ARG A 12 -11.35 -3.55 -3.21
C ARG A 12 -12.28 -2.72 -2.33
N ALA A 13 -13.04 -3.35 -1.44
CA ALA A 13 -13.92 -2.65 -0.52
C ALA A 13 -13.11 -1.70 0.38
N TYR A 14 -11.97 -2.14 0.90
CA TYR A 14 -11.06 -1.31 1.69
C TYR A 14 -10.51 -0.12 0.88
N LEU A 15 -10.03 -0.34 -0.35
CA LEU A 15 -9.53 0.75 -1.20
C LEU A 15 -10.62 1.77 -1.50
N SER A 16 -11.85 1.35 -1.77
CA SER A 16 -12.96 2.26 -2.01
C SER A 16 -13.26 3.18 -0.81
N THR A 17 -12.96 2.76 0.43
CA THR A 17 -13.14 3.64 1.60
C THR A 17 -11.99 4.61 1.80
N ILE A 18 -10.75 4.20 1.48
CA ILE A 18 -9.57 5.05 1.76
C ILE A 18 -9.16 5.93 0.59
N MET A 19 -9.30 5.50 -0.67
CA MET A 19 -8.84 6.23 -1.84
C MET A 19 -9.39 7.66 -1.93
N PRO A 20 -10.68 7.93 -1.62
CA PRO A 20 -11.21 9.30 -1.66
C PRO A 20 -10.54 10.28 -0.68
N LEU A 21 -9.84 9.77 0.34
CA LEU A 21 -9.13 10.59 1.33
C LEU A 21 -7.76 11.10 0.83
N TYR A 22 -7.30 10.61 -0.32
CA TYR A 22 -6.02 10.94 -0.92
C TYR A 22 -6.21 11.52 -2.31
N SER A 23 -5.58 12.66 -2.58
CA SER A 23 -5.49 13.29 -3.90
C SER A 23 -4.05 13.23 -4.41
N ASN A 24 -3.86 13.21 -5.74
CA ASN A 24 -2.53 13.20 -6.37
C ASN A 24 -1.61 12.07 -5.85
N PHE A 25 -2.18 10.89 -5.56
CA PHE A 25 -1.41 9.75 -5.08
C PHE A 25 -0.44 9.25 -6.17
N THR A 26 0.84 9.19 -5.82
CA THR A 26 1.91 8.72 -6.69
C THR A 26 2.81 7.75 -5.93
N VAL A 27 3.42 6.82 -6.67
CA VAL A 27 4.39 5.85 -6.16
C VAL A 27 5.65 5.95 -7.01
N ALA A 28 6.81 5.99 -6.35
CA ALA A 28 8.11 5.89 -6.97
C ALA A 28 8.76 4.57 -6.54
N VAL A 29 9.12 3.74 -7.51
CA VAL A 29 9.96 2.56 -7.30
C VAL A 29 11.40 3.03 -7.13
N LEU A 30 12.00 2.70 -5.99
CA LEU A 30 13.37 3.05 -5.65
C LEU A 30 14.34 1.93 -6.06
N GLN A 31 13.94 0.68 -5.85
CA GLN A 31 14.66 -0.51 -6.27
C GLN A 31 13.68 -1.67 -6.46
N GLU A 32 14.01 -2.60 -7.34
CA GLU A 32 13.30 -3.86 -7.50
C GLU A 32 14.26 -5.02 -7.78
N ILE A 33 13.90 -6.21 -7.32
CA ILE A 33 14.61 -7.47 -7.57
C ILE A 33 13.57 -8.47 -8.08
N HIS A 34 13.89 -9.14 -9.19
CA HIS A 34 13.02 -10.12 -9.82
C HIS A 34 13.67 -11.50 -9.78
N ASP A 35 12.92 -12.52 -9.39
CA ASP A 35 13.31 -13.92 -9.44
C ASP A 35 12.30 -14.69 -10.30
N ALA A 36 12.73 -14.99 -11.53
CA ALA A 36 11.91 -15.72 -12.50
C ALA A 36 11.77 -17.21 -12.16
N GLU A 37 12.70 -17.80 -11.42
CA GLU A 37 12.62 -19.22 -11.03
C GLU A 37 11.52 -19.42 -10.00
N THR A 38 11.46 -18.54 -9.00
CA THR A 38 10.44 -18.60 -7.95
C THR A 38 9.17 -17.82 -8.28
N HIS A 39 9.14 -17.11 -9.41
CA HIS A 39 8.03 -16.25 -9.83
C HIS A 39 7.71 -15.20 -8.75
N THR A 40 8.75 -14.52 -8.25
CA THR A 40 8.63 -13.49 -7.22
C THR A 40 9.32 -12.18 -7.59
N CYS A 41 8.86 -11.08 -6.99
CA CYS A 41 9.50 -9.77 -7.07
C CYS A 41 9.48 -9.10 -5.69
N ILE A 42 10.56 -8.42 -5.33
CA ILE A 42 10.63 -7.54 -4.16
C ILE A 42 10.84 -6.11 -4.67
N ILE A 43 9.97 -5.19 -4.28
CA ILE A 43 10.00 -3.78 -4.68
C ILE A 43 10.15 -2.91 -3.44
N HIS A 44 11.18 -2.07 -3.41
CA HIS A 44 11.31 -0.96 -2.49
C HIS A 44 10.71 0.29 -3.13
N ALA A 45 9.69 0.87 -2.49
CA ALA A 45 8.94 1.99 -3.04
C ALA A 45 8.67 3.07 -1.99
N SER A 46 8.44 4.29 -2.46
CA SER A 46 7.91 5.40 -1.67
C SER A 46 6.65 5.94 -2.32
N SER A 47 5.68 6.37 -1.51
CA SER A 47 4.44 6.99 -1.99
C SER A 47 4.28 8.40 -1.45
N LYS A 48 3.53 9.23 -2.17
CA LYS A 48 3.14 10.58 -1.76
C LYS A 48 1.71 10.88 -2.18
N ALA A 49 1.00 11.67 -1.39
CA ALA A 49 -0.33 12.17 -1.72
C ALA A 49 -0.68 13.43 -0.92
N GLU A 50 -1.72 14.13 -1.35
CA GLU A 50 -2.38 15.20 -0.61
C GLU A 50 -3.59 14.66 0.17
N THR A 51 -3.77 15.07 1.41
CA THR A 51 -4.96 14.76 2.22
C THR A 51 -5.46 16.02 2.94
N GLU A 52 -6.62 15.94 3.58
CA GLU A 52 -7.18 17.06 4.36
C GLU A 52 -6.29 17.50 5.54
N ILE A 53 -5.41 16.63 6.03
CA ILE A 53 -4.47 16.93 7.12
C ILE A 53 -3.06 17.29 6.62
N GLY A 54 -2.87 17.43 5.30
CA GLY A 54 -1.61 17.79 4.67
C GLY A 54 -1.01 16.69 3.80
N GLN A 55 0.32 16.71 3.64
CA GLN A 55 1.02 15.75 2.78
C GLN A 55 1.14 14.38 3.44
N TYR A 56 0.71 13.34 2.73
CA TYR A 56 1.00 11.95 3.02
C TYR A 56 2.32 11.54 2.36
N GLY A 57 3.15 10.77 3.07
CA GLY A 57 4.35 10.16 2.52
C GLY A 57 4.77 8.92 3.30
N ASN A 58 4.90 7.79 2.63
CA ASN A 58 5.21 6.51 3.26
C ASN A 58 6.21 5.69 2.43
N GLU A 59 6.80 4.68 3.04
CA GLU A 59 7.83 3.82 2.46
C GLU A 59 7.44 2.35 2.63
N TYR A 60 7.74 1.56 1.60
CA TYR A 60 7.24 0.21 1.43
C TYR A 60 8.33 -0.75 0.97
N ALA A 61 8.32 -1.96 1.51
CA ALA A 61 8.82 -3.15 0.83
C ALA A 61 7.62 -4.01 0.42
N LEU A 62 7.43 -4.19 -0.88
CA LEU A 62 6.35 -4.94 -1.49
C LEU A 62 6.90 -6.27 -1.98
N ILE A 63 6.26 -7.38 -1.61
CA ILE A 63 6.63 -8.71 -2.09
C ILE A 63 5.47 -9.25 -2.91
N LEU A 64 5.74 -9.53 -4.18
CA LEU A 64 4.77 -10.05 -5.13
C LEU A 64 5.12 -11.49 -5.48
N THR A 65 4.13 -12.37 -5.46
CA THR A 65 4.20 -13.71 -6.06
C THR A 65 3.28 -13.73 -7.27
N PHE A 66 3.75 -14.34 -8.36
CA PHE A 66 3.03 -14.37 -9.63
C PHE A 66 2.48 -15.77 -9.95
N THR A 67 1.64 -15.84 -10.97
CA THR A 67 1.32 -17.09 -11.67
C THR A 67 2.56 -17.66 -12.37
N GLU A 68 2.53 -18.95 -12.71
CA GLU A 68 3.62 -19.63 -13.44
C GLU A 68 3.93 -18.97 -14.79
N ASP A 69 2.94 -18.37 -15.45
CA ASP A 69 3.17 -17.60 -16.69
C ASP A 69 3.66 -16.16 -16.45
N GLY A 70 3.81 -15.75 -15.18
CA GLY A 70 4.26 -14.42 -14.77
C GLY A 70 3.27 -13.28 -15.03
N LYS A 71 2.03 -13.56 -15.47
CA LYS A 71 1.10 -12.52 -15.95
C LYS A 71 0.20 -11.91 -14.89
N GLN A 72 -0.02 -12.60 -13.77
CA GLN A 72 -0.92 -12.16 -12.71
C GLN A 72 -0.27 -12.30 -11.35
N VAL A 73 -0.56 -11.38 -10.45
CA VAL A 73 -0.16 -11.48 -9.04
C VAL A 73 -1.12 -12.40 -8.31
N THR A 74 -0.58 -13.43 -7.66
CA THR A 74 -1.34 -14.39 -6.83
C THR A 74 -1.27 -14.04 -5.34
N ARG A 75 -0.21 -13.34 -4.92
CA ARG A 75 -0.03 -12.86 -3.55
C ARG A 75 0.68 -11.53 -3.55
N PHE A 76 0.18 -10.61 -2.72
CA PHE A 76 0.74 -9.29 -2.53
C PHE A 76 0.92 -9.03 -1.04
N GLU A 77 2.17 -8.91 -0.60
CA GLU A 77 2.51 -8.56 0.78
C GLU A 77 3.09 -7.14 0.84
N GLU A 78 2.61 -6.36 1.80
CA GLU A 78 3.01 -4.97 2.00
C GLU A 78 3.65 -4.82 3.38
N PHE A 79 4.95 -4.50 3.41
CA PHE A 79 5.62 -4.02 4.61
C PHE A 79 5.73 -2.50 4.51
N VAL A 80 5.15 -1.80 5.47
CA VAL A 80 5.06 -0.33 5.50
C VAL A 80 5.79 0.21 6.72
N ASP A 81 6.18 1.50 6.71
CA ASP A 81 6.50 2.19 7.96
C ASP A 81 5.26 2.24 8.84
N SER A 82 5.16 1.28 9.76
CA SER A 82 4.00 1.13 10.64
C SER A 82 3.89 2.28 11.64
N ALA A 83 5.01 2.81 12.12
CA ALA A 83 4.99 3.90 13.09
C ALA A 83 4.45 5.17 12.44
N TYR A 84 4.86 5.47 11.21
CA TYR A 84 4.25 6.56 10.43
C TYR A 84 2.77 6.28 10.14
N SER A 85 2.46 5.09 9.62
CA SER A 85 1.09 4.72 9.21
C SER A 85 0.07 4.82 10.34
N GLU A 86 0.41 4.34 11.54
CA GLU A 86 -0.47 4.41 12.71
C GLU A 86 -0.76 5.85 13.14
N ARG A 87 0.27 6.70 13.19
CA ARG A 87 0.14 8.12 13.53
C ARG A 87 -0.72 8.87 12.51
N PHE A 88 -0.45 8.64 11.23
CA PHE A 88 -1.16 9.33 10.15
C PHE A 88 -2.63 8.93 10.07
N VAL A 89 -2.94 7.63 10.11
CA VAL A 89 -4.32 7.13 10.05
C VAL A 89 -5.14 7.63 11.24
N ALA A 90 -4.58 7.65 12.45
CA ALA A 90 -5.27 8.17 13.63
C ALA A 90 -5.56 9.67 13.50
N ALA A 91 -4.61 10.46 13.00
CA ALA A 91 -4.80 11.90 12.77
C ALA A 91 -5.87 12.16 11.70
N LEU A 92 -5.83 11.42 10.59
CA LEU A 92 -6.79 11.55 9.49
C LEU A 92 -8.20 11.17 9.94
N ALA A 93 -8.37 10.05 10.66
CA ALA A 93 -9.67 9.64 11.17
C ALA A 93 -10.31 10.68 12.11
N LYS A 94 -9.49 11.40 12.89
CA LYS A 94 -9.95 12.48 13.78
C LYS A 94 -10.46 13.69 12.98
N ALA A 95 -9.78 14.04 11.90
CA ALA A 95 -10.16 15.15 11.04
C ALA A 95 -11.45 14.84 10.26
N THR A 96 -11.58 13.63 9.70
CA THR A 96 -12.78 13.21 8.96
C THR A 96 -14.00 13.03 9.87
N SER A 97 -13.82 12.74 11.16
CA SER A 97 -14.93 12.59 12.13
C SER A 97 -15.39 13.91 12.75
N SER A 98 -14.67 15.01 12.49
CA SER A 98 -14.99 16.35 13.01
C SER A 98 -15.73 17.22 12.00
N GLN A 99 -16.09 16.66 10.85
CA GLN A 99 -16.97 17.23 9.81
C GLN A 99 -18.35 16.57 9.88
#